data_AF-A0A7V9AEL0-F1
#
_entry.id   AF-A0A7V9AEL0-F1
#
_cell.length_a   1.000
_cell.length_b   1.000
_cell.length_c   1.000
_cell.angle_alpha   90.00
_cell.angle_beta   90.00
_cell.angle_gamma   90.00
#
_symmetry.space_group_name_H-M   'P 1'
#
loop_
_entity.id
_entity.type
_entity.pdbx_description
1 polymer ?
#
loop_
_entity_poly.entity_id
_entity_poly.type
_entity_poly.pdbx_seq_one_letter_code
_entity_poly.pdbx_strand_id
1 'polypeptide(L)'
;VNLVARLHAERPVGKPILLSSHMDVVQANAADWTFDPYSGEVADGYIYGRGTLDMKGMGSSSTRAARGCAASSAPATSSRCRSARNAADWSVRPIGCELSIFT
;
A
#
# COMPACT_ATOMS: atom_id res chain seq x y z
N VAL A 1 6.42 20.97 -0.41
CA VAL A 1 5.24 21.16 0.48
C VAL A 1 4.96 19.83 1.15
N ASN A 2 4.65 19.81 2.45
CA ASN A 2 4.39 18.57 3.19
C ASN A 2 2.91 18.50 3.58
N LEU A 3 2.26 17.37 3.28
CA LEU A 3 0.90 17.07 3.74
C LEU A 3 0.98 16.16 4.96
N VAL A 4 0.35 16.57 6.06
CA VAL A 4 0.30 15.79 7.31
C VAL A 4 -1.15 15.58 7.70
N ALA A 5 -1.54 14.33 7.92
CA ALA A 5 -2.86 13.95 8.42
C ALA A 5 -2.71 13.04 9.64
N ARG A 6 -3.61 13.18 10.62
CA ARG A 6 -3.61 12.38 11.84
C ARG A 6 -4.96 11.72 12.04
N LEU A 7 -4.93 10.40 12.24
CA LEU A 7 -6.07 9.60 12.65
C LEU A 7 -5.94 9.31 14.15
N HIS A 8 -6.93 9.75 14.93
CA HIS A 8 -6.94 9.53 16.38
C HIS A 8 -7.59 8.19 16.70
N ALA A 9 -6.97 7.42 17.60
CA ALA A 9 -7.61 6.27 18.21
C ALA A 9 -8.63 6.73 19.25
N GLU A 10 -9.79 6.08 19.31
CA GLU A 10 -10.80 6.35 20.34
C GLU A 10 -10.26 6.04 21.75
N ARG A 11 -9.43 5.00 21.87
CA ARG A 11 -8.75 4.60 23.11
C ARG A 11 -7.24 4.52 22.85
N PRO A 12 -6.51 5.63 22.97
CA PRO A 12 -5.08 5.64 22.68
C PRO A 12 -4.31 4.84 23.72
N VAL A 13 -3.63 3.79 23.27
CA VAL A 13 -2.67 3.01 24.06
C VAL A 13 -1.33 3.03 23.35
N GLY A 14 -0.26 3.39 24.07
CA GLY A 14 1.09 3.48 23.50
C GLY A 14 1.37 4.74 22.66
N LYS A 15 2.45 4.70 21.89
CA LYS A 15 2.92 5.81 21.05
C LYS A 15 2.29 5.77 19.65
N PRO A 16 2.03 6.93 19.02
CA PRO A 16 1.55 6.96 17.64
C PRO A 16 2.60 6.42 16.67
N ILE A 17 2.12 5.85 15.56
CA ILE A 17 2.96 5.39 14.45
C ILE A 17 2.89 6.44 13.33
N LEU A 18 4.03 6.77 12.73
CA LEU A 18 4.09 7.60 11.53
C LEU A 18 4.13 6.70 10.29
N LEU A 19 3.18 6.92 9.39
CA LEU A 19 3.19 6.34 8.04
C LEU A 19 3.63 7.47 7.10
N SER A 20 4.78 7.32 6.46
CA SER A 20 5.37 8.34 5.60
C SER A 20 5.45 7.86 4.16
N SER A 21 5.08 8.73 3.23
CA SER A 21 5.26 8.53 1.80
C SER A 21 5.53 9.85 1.10
N HIS A 22 6.28 9.81 0.01
CA HIS A 22 6.43 10.94 -0.90
C HIS A 22 5.42 10.83 -2.05
N MET A 23 5.16 11.95 -2.72
CA MET A 23 4.14 12.06 -3.78
C MET A 23 4.72 12.38 -5.16
N ASP A 24 5.95 12.88 -5.17
CA ASP A 24 6.70 13.15 -6.38
C ASP A 24 7.12 11.84 -7.06
N VAL A 25 7.39 11.95 -8.34
CA VAL A 25 7.90 10.85 -9.14
C VAL A 25 8.94 11.41 -10.09
N VAL A 26 9.93 10.60 -10.42
CA VAL A 26 10.85 10.94 -11.51
C VAL A 26 10.09 10.97 -12.84
N GLN A 27 10.58 11.79 -13.76
CA GLN A 27 10.03 11.87 -15.11
C GLN A 27 10.12 10.51 -15.81
N ALA A 28 9.13 10.21 -16.65
CA ALA A 28 9.11 9.04 -17.51
C ALA A 28 9.04 9.47 -18.97
N ASN A 29 9.86 8.84 -19.82
CA ASN A 29 9.77 8.96 -21.27
C ASN A 29 8.79 7.89 -21.79
N ALA A 30 7.73 8.29 -22.46
CA ALA A 30 6.69 7.37 -22.92
C ALA A 30 7.20 6.32 -23.92
N ALA A 31 8.26 6.63 -24.68
CA ALA A 31 8.83 5.70 -25.66
C ALA A 31 9.46 4.44 -25.01
N ASP A 32 9.84 4.52 -23.74
CA ASP A 32 10.48 3.41 -23.02
C ASP A 32 9.45 2.48 -22.34
N TRP A 33 8.16 2.75 -22.52
CA TRP A 33 7.08 2.07 -21.80
C TRP A 33 6.10 1.38 -22.74
N THR A 34 5.68 0.17 -22.35
CA THR A 34 4.62 -0.58 -23.05
C THR A 34 3.22 0.01 -22.81
N PHE A 35 3.04 0.67 -21.66
CA PHE A 35 1.80 1.36 -21.27
C PHE A 35 2.10 2.82 -20.98
N ASP A 36 1.12 3.72 -21.14
CA ASP A 36 1.33 5.12 -20.76
C ASP A 36 1.76 5.19 -19.28
N PRO A 37 2.94 5.77 -18.97
CA PRO A 37 3.48 5.79 -17.61
C PRO A 37 2.58 6.50 -16.59
N TYR A 38 1.60 7.31 -17.00
CA TYR A 38 0.72 8.02 -16.08
C TYR A 38 -0.74 7.55 -16.14
N SER A 39 -1.03 6.49 -16.89
CA SER A 39 -2.39 5.92 -17.01
C SER A 39 -2.85 5.13 -15.79
N GLY A 40 -1.94 4.39 -15.14
CA GLY A 40 -2.32 3.43 -14.10
C GLY A 40 -3.03 2.19 -14.66
N GLU A 41 -2.72 1.80 -15.90
CA GLU A 41 -3.32 0.65 -16.59
C GLU A 41 -3.20 -0.63 -15.76
N VAL A 42 -4.25 -1.45 -15.75
CA VAL A 42 -4.25 -2.76 -15.07
C VAL A 42 -4.22 -3.86 -16.12
N ALA A 43 -3.10 -4.58 -16.23
CA ALA A 43 -2.93 -5.68 -17.17
C ALA A 43 -2.23 -6.85 -16.48
N ASP A 44 -2.62 -8.08 -16.83
CA ASP A 44 -2.05 -9.33 -16.29
C ASP A 44 -1.99 -9.40 -14.75
N GLY A 45 -2.90 -8.69 -14.07
CA GLY A 45 -2.96 -8.61 -12.61
C GLY A 45 -1.98 -7.62 -11.97
N TYR A 46 -1.28 -6.81 -12.76
CA TYR A 46 -0.37 -5.76 -12.32
C TYR A 46 -0.91 -4.37 -12.68
N ILE A 47 -0.47 -3.36 -11.93
CA ILE A 47 -0.76 -1.95 -12.21
C ILE A 47 0.50 -1.30 -12.80
N TYR A 48 0.41 -0.86 -14.04
CA TYR A 48 1.49 -0.21 -14.77
C TYR A 48 1.37 1.31 -14.65
N GLY A 49 2.39 1.92 -14.08
CA GLY A 49 2.48 3.38 -14.01
C GLY A 49 3.69 3.83 -13.21
N ARG A 50 4.26 4.96 -13.59
CA ARG A 50 5.29 5.65 -12.83
C ARG A 50 4.71 6.05 -11.46
N GLY A 51 5.35 5.55 -10.42
CA GLY A 51 4.98 5.82 -9.04
C GLY A 51 4.12 4.75 -8.40
N THR A 52 3.66 3.72 -9.14
CA THR A 52 2.89 2.63 -8.54
C THR A 52 3.72 1.89 -7.49
N LEU A 53 4.98 1.59 -7.80
CA LEU A 53 5.90 0.93 -6.87
C LEU A 53 6.63 1.94 -5.95
N ASP A 54 7.21 3.00 -6.51
CA ASP A 54 7.91 4.06 -5.76
C ASP A 54 7.21 5.42 -5.87
N MET A 55 6.39 5.82 -4.89
CA MET A 55 5.92 5.00 -3.75
C MET A 55 4.42 5.18 -3.47
N LYS A 56 3.66 5.58 -4.49
CA LYS A 56 2.23 5.87 -4.34
C LYS A 56 1.45 4.62 -3.93
N GLY A 57 1.81 3.43 -4.42
CA GLY A 57 1.19 2.18 -4.00
C GLY A 57 1.32 1.92 -2.50
N MET A 58 2.50 2.20 -1.91
CA MET A 58 2.72 2.09 -0.46
C MET A 58 1.92 3.13 0.32
N GLY A 59 1.91 4.38 -0.13
CA GLY A 59 1.14 5.47 0.48
C GLY A 59 -0.37 5.18 0.49
N SER A 60 -0.91 4.72 -0.63
CA SER A 60 -2.32 4.35 -0.77
C SER A 60 -2.69 3.13 0.09
N SER A 61 -1.86 2.10 0.09
CA SER A 61 -2.09 0.88 0.89
C SER A 61 -2.06 1.18 2.39
N SER A 62 -1.09 1.96 2.84
CA SER A 62 -0.95 2.39 4.24
C SER A 62 -2.16 3.22 4.71
N THR A 63 -2.62 4.14 3.86
CA THR A 63 -3.81 4.96 4.16
C THR A 63 -5.07 4.11 4.24
N ARG A 64 -5.22 3.13 3.32
CA ARG A 64 -6.36 2.20 3.33
C ARG A 64 -6.35 1.31 4.58
N ALA A 65 -5.19 0.79 4.96
CA ALA A 65 -5.04 -0.01 6.17
C ALA A 65 -5.39 0.79 7.43
N ALA A 66 -4.86 2.02 7.55
CA ALA A 66 -5.18 2.91 8.66
C ALA A 66 -6.69 3.21 8.77
N ARG A 67 -7.35 3.49 7.64
CA ARG A 67 -8.82 3.67 7.60
C ARG A 67 -9.56 2.39 7.97
N GLY A 68 -9.13 1.24 7.47
CA GLY A 68 -9.73 -0.06 7.79
C GLY A 68 -9.67 -0.36 9.29
N CYS A 69 -8.51 -0.15 9.90
CA CYS A 69 -8.32 -0.32 11.35
C CYS A 69 -9.17 0.64 12.18
N ALA A 70 -9.38 1.88 11.72
CA ALA A 70 -10.24 2.82 12.43
C ALA A 70 -11.74 2.56 12.24
N ALA A 71 -12.16 2.02 11.07
CA ALA A 71 -13.54 1.63 10.82
C ALA A 71 -13.92 0.34 11.54
N SER A 72 -12.97 -0.58 11.73
CA SER A 72 -13.17 -1.76 12.55
C SER A 72 -12.99 -1.40 14.03
N SER A 73 -14.08 -1.30 14.79
CA SER A 73 -14.05 -1.16 16.26
C SER A 73 -13.44 -2.37 16.99
N ALA A 74 -12.97 -3.37 16.25
CA ALA A 74 -12.29 -4.53 16.81
C ALA A 74 -10.87 -4.14 17.26
N PRO A 75 -10.51 -4.40 18.53
CA PRO A 75 -9.13 -4.25 18.95
C PRO A 75 -8.25 -5.17 18.09
N ALA A 76 -7.11 -4.65 17.63
CA ALA A 76 -6.07 -5.40 16.93
C ALA A 76 -5.48 -6.47 17.87
N THR A 77 -6.24 -7.52 18.10
CA THR A 77 -5.88 -8.66 18.92
C THR A 77 -5.17 -9.66 18.03
N SER A 78 -4.10 -10.25 18.57
CA SER A 78 -3.17 -11.16 17.88
C SER A 78 -3.80 -12.41 17.24
N SER A 79 -5.10 -12.65 17.43
CA SER A 79 -5.83 -13.77 16.83
C SER A 79 -6.25 -13.53 15.38
N ARG A 80 -6.51 -12.28 14.96
CA ARG A 80 -6.87 -11.97 13.55
C ARG A 80 -5.68 -11.77 12.61
N CYS A 81 -4.49 -11.50 13.15
CA CYS A 81 -3.25 -11.34 12.38
C CYS A 81 -2.50 -12.68 12.21
N ARG A 82 -3.22 -13.81 12.24
CA ARG A 82 -2.64 -15.16 12.36
C ARG A 82 -2.73 -16.00 11.07
N SER A 83 -3.33 -15.49 10.01
CA SER A 83 -3.36 -16.15 8.69
C SER A 83 -2.11 -15.89 7.83
N ALA A 84 -1.17 -15.05 8.28
CA ALA A 84 0.09 -14.78 7.57
C ALA A 84 1.27 -15.63 8.11
N ARG A 85 1.07 -16.93 8.34
CA ARG A 85 2.06 -17.79 9.03
C ARG A 85 2.46 -19.10 8.34
N ASN A 86 2.33 -19.22 7.02
CA ASN A 86 3.04 -20.27 6.28
C ASN A 86 3.73 -19.70 5.03
N ALA A 87 4.96 -19.24 5.23
CA ALA A 87 5.87 -18.72 4.21
C ALA A 87 6.66 -19.85 3.50
N ALA A 88 5.97 -20.83 2.92
CA ALA A 88 6.62 -21.99 2.28
C ALA A 88 6.03 -22.43 0.92
N ASP A 89 5.08 -21.69 0.34
CA ASP A 89 4.53 -21.97 -0.99
C ASP A 89 4.59 -20.70 -1.84
N TRP A 90 5.68 -20.53 -2.57
CA TRP A 90 6.00 -19.36 -3.40
C TRP A 90 5.36 -19.46 -4.78
N SER A 91 4.07 -19.78 -4.84
CA SER A 91 3.28 -19.75 -6.08
C SER A 91 2.20 -18.66 -6.01
N VAL A 92 2.36 -17.63 -6.84
CA VAL A 92 1.48 -16.45 -6.88
C VAL A 92 0.16 -16.85 -7.56
N ARG A 93 -0.95 -16.83 -6.82
CA ARG A 93 -2.33 -16.96 -7.36
C ARG A 93 -3.13 -15.67 -7.08
N PRO A 94 -4.15 -15.36 -7.91
CA PRO A 94 -4.44 -14.00 -8.35
C PRO A 94 -5.26 -13.15 -7.38
N ILE A 95 -4.92 -11.86 -7.38
CA ILE A 95 -5.67 -10.66 -6.99
C ILE A 95 -6.66 -10.84 -5.84
N GLY A 96 -6.12 -10.72 -4.64
CA GLY A 96 -6.86 -10.41 -3.42
C GLY A 96 -5.97 -9.60 -2.48
N CYS A 97 -5.67 -8.34 -2.84
CA CYS A 97 -4.83 -7.42 -2.08
C CYS A 97 -3.41 -7.94 -1.75
N GLU A 98 -2.43 -7.73 -2.63
CA GLU A 98 -1.03 -7.76 -2.19
C GLU A 98 -0.17 -6.81 -3.03
N LEU A 99 0.34 -5.77 -2.38
CA LEU A 99 1.34 -4.84 -2.89
C LEU A 99 2.70 -5.50 -2.65
N SER A 100 3.36 -5.95 -3.72
CA SER A 100 4.73 -6.47 -3.65
C SER A 100 5.71 -5.40 -4.14
N ILE A 101 6.66 -5.08 -3.26
CA ILE A 101 7.82 -4.19 -3.49
C ILE A 101 8.96 -5.05 -4.02
N PHE A 102 9.58 -4.65 -5.12
CA PHE A 102 10.94 -5.03 -5.49
C PHE A 102 11.66 -3.77 -5.98
N THR A 103 12.87 -3.58 -5.48
CA THR A 103 13.83 -2.53 -5.86
C THR A 103 14.12 -2.52 -7.35
#